data_AF-A0AAV0MPL0-F1
#
_entry.id   AF-A0AAV0MPL0-F1
#
_cell.length_a   1.000
_cell.length_b   1.000
_cell.length_c   1.000
_cell.angle_alpha   90.00
_cell.angle_beta   90.00
_cell.angle_gamma   90.00
#
_symmetry.space_group_name_H-M   'P 1'
#
loop_
_entity.id
_entity.type
_entity.pdbx_description
1 polymer ?
#
loop_
_entity_poly.entity_id
_entity_poly.type
_entity_poly.pdbx_seq_one_letter_code
_entity_poly.pdbx_strand_id
1 'polypeptide(L)'
;VCEDVVVDEKRKEADAGEVLEGGDGSGDLTLSQLVREGKKKFKVKNAGSSSGVDIDVLKGAVLRYARDSNNLKEILFSRVDGFDCLYRKDTETLAHGKCVSVDVIDCYAAYLNREQVRRGQLKRWVFYSGLAQRVQGIVKNEGPLPNFFEETDEIITSCKWIPDGLDFSQCDYWMFPHCSDDHYRMYVVNLKNKRYDYLDSLYPDDLDSKFRAVADMVVRYATEYIPACRKEPFKFEEFKWVRQRGVRQRGGIDCGVFTMNFAEFWDGKLHPAMRNWQRQINQRRDEITLTLLLNKENSVLEEVKKKSLEFDRKVD
;
A
#
# COMPACT_ATOMS: atom_id res chain seq x y z
N VAL A 1 -15.71 -23.66 11.65
CA VAL A 1 -15.14 -24.95 12.08
C VAL A 1 -14.04 -25.26 11.09
N CYS A 2 -12.78 -25.11 11.51
CA CYS A 2 -11.63 -25.34 10.65
C CYS A 2 -11.34 -26.83 10.62
N GLU A 3 -11.21 -27.42 9.42
CA GLU A 3 -10.71 -28.78 9.26
C GLU A 3 -9.26 -28.72 8.75
N ASP A 4 -8.40 -29.41 9.48
CA ASP A 4 -6.98 -29.56 9.24
C ASP A 4 -6.71 -30.38 7.96
N VAL A 5 -5.96 -29.81 7.03
CA VAL A 5 -5.38 -30.57 5.90
C VAL A 5 -3.91 -30.82 6.22
N VAL A 6 -3.63 -32.07 6.59
CA VAL A 6 -2.30 -32.67 6.68
C VAL A 6 -1.70 -32.74 5.29
N VAL A 7 -0.52 -32.12 5.08
CA VAL A 7 0.25 -32.27 3.83
C VAL A 7 1.46 -33.15 4.11
N ASP A 8 1.49 -34.27 3.39
CA ASP A 8 2.47 -35.35 3.40
C ASP A 8 3.82 -34.88 2.82
N GLU A 9 4.90 -35.02 3.61
CA GLU A 9 6.28 -34.73 3.20
C GLU A 9 6.84 -35.89 2.37
N LYS A 10 7.07 -35.67 1.07
CA LYS A 10 8.04 -36.47 0.31
C LYS A 10 9.02 -35.60 -0.46
N ARG A 11 10.25 -35.61 0.06
CA ARG A 11 11.53 -35.27 -0.59
C ARG A 11 11.62 -35.81 -2.03
N LYS A 12 12.15 -34.98 -2.93
CA LYS A 12 13.16 -35.41 -3.92
C LYS A 12 14.21 -34.31 -4.11
N GLU A 13 15.44 -34.66 -3.79
CA GLU A 13 16.68 -34.02 -4.26
C GLU A 13 16.96 -34.43 -5.71
N ALA A 14 17.45 -33.47 -6.50
CA ALA A 14 18.22 -33.57 -7.75
C ALA A 14 18.14 -32.18 -8.40
N ASP A 15 19.16 -31.59 -9.03
CA ASP A 15 20.57 -31.87 -9.15
C ASP A 15 21.20 -30.54 -9.66
N ALA A 16 22.53 -30.42 -9.54
CA ALA A 16 23.29 -29.23 -9.84
C ALA A 16 23.40 -28.89 -11.35
N GLY A 17 23.66 -27.61 -11.64
CA GLY A 17 24.42 -27.17 -12.81
C GLY A 17 23.66 -26.40 -13.90
N GLU A 18 23.84 -25.09 -13.96
CA GLU A 18 24.57 -24.45 -15.07
C GLU A 18 24.83 -22.96 -14.80
N VAL A 19 26.07 -22.59 -15.08
CA VAL A 19 26.65 -21.24 -15.01
C VAL A 19 26.25 -20.48 -16.28
N LEU A 20 25.80 -19.24 -16.15
CA LEU A 20 25.96 -18.25 -17.21
C LEU A 20 26.49 -16.94 -16.62
N GLU A 21 27.76 -16.68 -16.96
CA GLU A 21 28.40 -15.38 -16.88
C GLU A 21 27.73 -14.40 -17.86
N GLY A 22 27.68 -13.14 -17.47
CA GLY A 22 27.19 -12.05 -18.31
C GLY A 22 27.12 -10.77 -17.48
N GLY A 23 28.27 -10.10 -17.32
CA GLY A 23 28.33 -8.80 -16.69
C GLY A 23 27.62 -7.75 -17.54
N ASP A 24 26.90 -6.85 -16.88
CA ASP A 24 26.82 -5.47 -17.34
C ASP A 24 26.67 -4.54 -16.14
N GLY A 25 27.48 -3.49 -16.15
CA GLY A 25 27.65 -2.57 -15.04
C GLY A 25 26.41 -1.70 -14.82
N SER A 26 25.54 -2.11 -13.92
CA SER A 26 24.66 -1.19 -13.21
C SER A 26 24.86 -1.45 -11.72
N GLY A 27 25.31 -0.43 -10.99
CA GLY A 27 25.60 -0.55 -9.57
C GLY A 27 24.35 -0.98 -8.81
N ASP A 28 24.26 -2.26 -8.48
CA ASP A 28 23.21 -2.82 -7.64
C ASP A 28 23.25 -2.12 -6.28
N LEU A 29 22.25 -1.27 -6.03
CA LEU A 29 22.07 -0.67 -4.72
C LEU A 29 21.69 -1.78 -3.73
N THR A 30 22.56 -2.01 -2.76
CA THR A 30 22.32 -2.93 -1.65
C THR A 30 21.04 -2.54 -0.90
N LEU A 31 20.40 -3.49 -0.22
CA LEU A 31 19.21 -3.21 0.62
C LEU A 31 19.50 -2.14 1.68
N SER A 32 20.73 -2.12 2.22
CA SER A 32 21.19 -1.07 3.12
C SER A 32 21.24 0.30 2.45
N GLN A 33 21.46 0.38 1.13
CA GLN A 33 21.38 1.60 0.33
C GLN A 33 19.93 1.97 -0.01
N LEU A 34 19.04 1.04 -0.36
CA LEU A 34 17.62 1.35 -0.55
C LEU A 34 16.94 1.81 0.76
N VAL A 35 17.27 1.16 1.87
CA VAL A 35 16.87 1.57 3.22
C VAL A 35 17.60 2.84 3.65
N ARG A 36 18.86 3.09 3.26
CA ARG A 36 19.54 4.39 3.52
C ARG A 36 18.98 5.52 2.67
N GLU A 37 18.56 5.27 1.45
CA GLU A 37 17.95 6.26 0.57
C GLU A 37 16.51 6.55 1.02
N GLY A 38 15.81 5.54 1.53
CA GLY A 38 14.59 5.70 2.32
C GLY A 38 14.81 6.47 3.64
N LYS A 39 15.88 6.17 4.39
CA LYS A 39 16.24 6.86 5.64
C LYS A 39 16.80 8.26 5.43
N LYS A 40 17.45 8.56 4.29
CA LYS A 40 17.86 9.93 3.89
C LYS A 40 16.64 10.82 3.69
N LYS A 41 15.48 10.27 3.33
CA LYS A 41 14.19 10.98 3.31
C LYS A 41 13.64 11.29 4.71
N PHE A 42 14.22 10.70 5.76
CA PHE A 42 13.90 10.92 7.18
C PHE A 42 15.04 11.67 7.91
N LYS A 43 15.56 12.76 7.33
CA LYS A 43 16.25 13.78 8.12
C LYS A 43 15.26 14.87 8.51
N VAL A 44 14.64 14.71 9.68
CA VAL A 44 14.03 15.84 10.40
C VAL A 44 15.19 16.75 10.80
N LYS A 45 15.37 17.86 10.08
CA LYS A 45 16.20 18.96 10.56
C LYS A 45 15.41 19.65 11.67
N ASN A 46 15.76 19.38 12.93
CA ASN A 46 15.31 20.22 14.03
C ASN A 46 16.42 21.21 14.40
N ALA A 47 16.10 22.49 14.21
CA ALA A 47 16.69 23.58 14.95
C ALA A 47 15.71 23.93 16.10
N GLY A 48 16.22 24.02 17.33
CA GLY A 48 15.56 24.73 18.43
C GLY A 48 15.01 23.88 19.57
N SER A 49 15.67 23.99 20.72
CA SER A 49 15.31 23.73 22.14
C SER A 49 13.82 23.55 22.48
N SER A 50 13.37 22.76 23.47
CA SER A 50 13.88 22.43 24.82
C SER A 50 13.08 21.24 25.38
N SER A 51 13.60 20.56 26.42
CA SER A 51 12.97 19.42 27.15
C SER A 51 12.52 18.22 26.30
N GLY A 52 13.34 17.80 25.33
CA GLY A 52 12.98 16.76 24.36
C GLY A 52 12.98 15.36 24.97
N VAL A 53 11.81 14.73 25.02
CA VAL A 53 11.68 13.27 25.16
C VAL A 53 12.50 12.59 24.07
N ASP A 54 13.26 11.56 24.41
CA ASP A 54 14.00 10.76 23.45
C ASP A 54 13.04 10.23 22.36
N ILE A 55 13.40 10.43 21.10
CA ILE A 55 12.57 10.06 19.96
C ILE A 55 12.30 8.55 19.90
N ASP A 56 13.24 7.73 20.36
CA ASP A 56 13.09 6.28 20.35
C ASP A 56 12.21 5.81 21.52
N VAL A 57 12.25 6.51 22.66
CA VAL A 57 11.28 6.34 23.75
C VAL A 57 9.88 6.67 23.26
N LEU A 58 9.71 7.82 22.59
CA LEU A 58 8.41 8.22 22.05
C LEU A 58 7.87 7.21 21.04
N LYS A 59 8.70 6.71 20.12
CA LYS A 59 8.28 5.68 19.15
C LYS A 59 7.84 4.40 19.85
N GLY A 60 8.60 3.94 20.84
CA GLY A 60 8.24 2.76 21.63
C GLY A 60 6.89 2.93 22.33
N ALA A 61 6.69 4.09 22.98
CA ALA A 61 5.45 4.45 23.65
C ALA A 61 4.27 4.48 22.67
N VAL A 62 4.42 5.10 21.50
CA VAL A 62 3.37 5.18 20.47
C VAL A 62 3.00 3.81 19.94
N LEU A 63 3.98 2.92 19.69
CA LEU A 63 3.70 1.56 19.22
C LEU A 63 2.93 0.75 20.26
N ARG A 64 3.33 0.81 21.53
CA ARG A 64 2.61 0.15 22.63
C ARG A 64 1.20 0.72 22.78
N TYR A 65 1.10 2.05 22.80
CA TYR A 65 -0.17 2.75 22.89
C TYR A 65 -1.11 2.36 21.75
N ALA A 66 -0.69 2.43 20.49
CA ALA A 66 -1.55 2.15 19.34
C ALA A 66 -2.04 0.69 19.23
N ARG A 67 -1.40 -0.22 19.96
CA ARG A 67 -1.71 -1.66 19.99
C ARG A 67 -2.58 -2.07 21.17
N ASP A 68 -2.76 -1.17 22.14
CA ASP A 68 -3.65 -1.40 23.26
C ASP A 68 -5.09 -1.52 22.77
N SER A 69 -5.81 -2.52 23.27
CA SER A 69 -7.20 -2.81 22.86
C SER A 69 -8.25 -2.10 23.73
N ASN A 70 -7.85 -1.23 24.67
CA ASN A 70 -8.82 -0.42 25.42
C ASN A 70 -9.25 0.79 24.60
N ASN A 71 -10.53 1.16 24.68
CA ASN A 71 -11.08 2.32 23.98
C ASN A 71 -10.91 2.27 22.45
N LEU A 72 -11.38 1.19 21.83
CA LEU A 72 -11.32 0.94 20.38
C LEU A 72 -11.90 2.06 19.49
N LYS A 73 -12.73 2.95 20.04
CA LYS A 73 -13.34 4.10 19.35
C LYS A 73 -12.52 5.39 19.43
N GLU A 74 -11.37 5.36 20.09
CA GLU A 74 -10.47 6.50 20.13
C GLU A 74 -9.89 6.77 18.75
N ILE A 75 -9.86 8.03 18.33
CA ILE A 75 -9.20 8.47 17.10
C ILE A 75 -7.71 8.62 17.38
N LEU A 76 -6.88 7.87 16.67
CA LEU A 76 -5.42 7.96 16.76
C LEU A 76 -4.79 8.63 15.54
N PHE A 77 -5.52 8.68 14.43
CA PHE A 77 -5.16 9.48 13.28
C PHE A 77 -6.40 10.17 12.76
N SER A 78 -6.31 11.47 12.53
CA SER A 78 -7.31 12.17 11.74
C SER A 78 -6.59 13.21 10.92
N ARG A 79 -7.07 13.46 9.72
CA ARG A 79 -6.66 14.65 8.98
C ARG A 79 -7.49 15.86 9.39
N VAL A 80 -6.94 17.04 9.10
CA VAL A 80 -7.60 18.34 9.35
C VAL A 80 -8.89 18.49 8.54
N ASP A 81 -8.97 17.87 7.36
CA ASP A 81 -10.16 17.88 6.51
C ASP A 81 -11.15 16.74 6.81
N GLY A 82 -10.82 15.85 7.76
CA GLY A 82 -11.73 14.83 8.29
C GLY A 82 -12.00 13.63 7.37
N PHE A 83 -11.38 13.54 6.19
CA PHE A 83 -11.64 12.45 5.22
C PHE A 83 -10.90 11.15 5.53
N ASP A 84 -9.70 11.23 6.12
CA ASP A 84 -8.94 10.06 6.55
C ASP A 84 -8.87 10.05 8.08
N CYS A 85 -9.41 8.99 8.67
CA CYS A 85 -9.47 8.79 10.10
C CYS A 85 -9.15 7.34 10.43
N LEU A 86 -8.28 7.12 11.42
CA LEU A 86 -8.06 5.81 12.01
C LEU A 86 -8.47 5.85 13.47
N TYR A 87 -9.39 4.97 13.80
CA TYR A 87 -9.67 4.62 15.16
C TYR A 87 -8.62 3.62 15.65
N ARG A 88 -8.52 3.48 16.97
CA ARG A 88 -7.66 2.50 17.61
C ARG A 88 -7.92 1.07 17.13
N LYS A 89 -9.18 0.70 16.89
CA LYS A 89 -9.54 -0.60 16.27
C LYS A 89 -8.85 -0.82 14.91
N ASP A 90 -8.52 0.24 14.19
CA ASP A 90 -7.89 0.18 12.88
C ASP A 90 -6.38 0.10 13.06
N THR A 91 -5.80 0.93 13.93
CA THR A 91 -4.35 0.91 14.20
C THR A 91 -3.89 -0.38 14.87
N GLU A 92 -4.72 -1.00 15.72
CA GLU A 92 -4.36 -2.27 16.35
C GLU A 92 -4.18 -3.39 15.32
N THR A 93 -4.76 -3.26 14.11
CA THR A 93 -4.57 -4.22 13.02
C THR A 93 -3.13 -4.23 12.45
N LEU A 94 -2.36 -3.17 12.73
CA LEU A 94 -0.92 -3.13 12.48
C LEU A 94 -0.11 -3.82 13.60
N ALA A 95 -0.74 -4.36 14.64
CA ALA A 95 -0.06 -5.28 15.54
C ALA A 95 0.47 -6.51 14.77
N HIS A 96 1.50 -7.14 15.32
CA HIS A 96 2.08 -8.34 14.72
C HIS A 96 1.03 -9.45 14.68
N GLY A 97 0.94 -10.15 13.55
CA GLY A 97 0.00 -11.27 13.39
C GLY A 97 -1.48 -10.88 13.27
N LYS A 98 -1.82 -9.61 13.01
CA LYS A 98 -3.20 -9.19 12.69
C LYS A 98 -3.39 -8.85 11.21
N CYS A 99 -4.56 -9.16 10.66
CA CYS A 99 -4.96 -8.74 9.32
C CYS A 99 -5.21 -7.22 9.32
N VAL A 100 -4.57 -6.50 8.41
CA VAL A 100 -4.65 -5.03 8.33
C VAL A 100 -6.06 -4.61 7.88
N SER A 101 -6.62 -3.57 8.51
CA SER A 101 -7.91 -3.02 8.09
C SER A 101 -7.82 -2.25 6.77
N VAL A 102 -8.97 -2.11 6.13
CA VAL A 102 -9.11 -1.32 4.89
C VAL A 102 -8.76 0.16 5.13
N ASP A 103 -9.19 0.71 6.25
CA ASP A 103 -8.95 2.11 6.61
C ASP A 103 -7.45 2.43 6.73
N VAL A 104 -6.65 1.49 7.25
CA VAL A 104 -5.18 1.64 7.32
C VAL A 104 -4.56 1.69 5.94
N ILE A 105 -4.97 0.82 5.02
CA ILE A 105 -4.44 0.78 3.65
C ILE A 105 -4.77 2.07 2.91
N ASP A 106 -6.01 2.54 3.05
CA ASP A 106 -6.49 3.76 2.40
C ASP A 106 -5.80 5.01 2.98
N CYS A 107 -5.66 5.11 4.31
CA CYS A 107 -4.90 6.19 4.95
C CYS A 107 -3.42 6.18 4.53
N TYR A 108 -2.81 4.99 4.37
CA TYR A 108 -1.43 4.89 3.91
C TYR A 108 -1.28 5.25 2.42
N ALA A 109 -2.23 4.86 1.58
CA ALA A 109 -2.28 5.27 0.18
C ALA A 109 -2.38 6.80 0.05
N ALA A 110 -3.27 7.43 0.82
CA ALA A 110 -3.42 8.88 0.87
C ALA A 110 -2.12 9.57 1.31
N TYR A 111 -1.46 9.06 2.34
CA TYR A 111 -0.14 9.53 2.77
C TYR A 111 0.90 9.46 1.64
N LEU A 112 1.02 8.32 0.95
CA LEU A 112 1.98 8.14 -0.14
C LEU A 112 1.73 9.11 -1.30
N ASN A 113 0.48 9.32 -1.67
CA ASN A 113 0.12 10.25 -2.74
C ASN A 113 0.49 11.69 -2.38
N ARG A 114 0.19 12.16 -1.17
CA ARG A 114 0.55 13.51 -0.74
C ARG A 114 2.04 13.73 -0.65
N GLU A 115 2.78 12.76 -0.13
CA GLU A 115 4.23 12.88 -0.06
C GLU A 115 4.86 13.02 -1.44
N GLN A 116 4.27 12.40 -2.47
CA GLN A 116 4.70 12.59 -3.86
C GLN A 116 4.36 13.98 -4.39
N VAL A 117 3.12 14.44 -4.20
CA VAL A 117 2.68 15.78 -4.61
C VAL A 117 3.54 16.87 -3.94
N ARG A 118 3.73 16.78 -2.62
CA ARG A 118 4.56 17.71 -1.83
C ARG A 118 6.00 17.78 -2.29
N ARG A 119 6.53 16.69 -2.85
CA ARG A 119 7.90 16.60 -3.36
C ARG A 119 8.00 16.95 -4.85
N GLY A 120 6.88 17.18 -5.54
CA GLY A 120 6.83 17.36 -6.99
C GLY A 120 7.29 16.12 -7.75
N GLN A 121 7.12 14.93 -7.17
CA GLN A 121 7.58 13.64 -7.73
C GLN A 121 6.41 12.68 -7.86
N LEU A 122 5.47 13.00 -8.74
CA LEU A 122 4.29 12.18 -8.99
C LEU A 122 4.65 10.95 -9.84
N LYS A 123 5.30 9.96 -9.22
CA LYS A 123 5.70 8.71 -9.89
C LYS A 123 4.54 7.72 -9.97
N ARG A 124 3.66 7.69 -8.97
CA ARG A 124 2.54 6.77 -8.90
C ARG A 124 1.34 7.42 -8.24
N TRP A 125 0.16 6.88 -8.53
CA TRP A 125 -1.04 7.21 -7.79
C TRP A 125 -1.68 5.94 -7.23
N VAL A 126 -1.93 5.92 -5.92
CA VAL A 126 -2.58 4.81 -5.22
C VAL A 126 -4.03 5.19 -4.95
N PHE A 127 -4.97 4.49 -5.56
CA PHE A 127 -6.40 4.70 -5.36
C PHE A 127 -6.88 4.05 -4.05
N TYR A 128 -8.04 4.48 -3.56
CA TYR A 128 -8.68 3.85 -2.41
C TYR A 128 -9.12 2.44 -2.77
N SER A 129 -8.96 1.52 -1.83
CA SER A 129 -9.27 0.10 -2.01
C SER A 129 -10.76 -0.16 -2.31
N GLY A 130 -11.65 0.70 -1.81
CA GLY A 130 -13.08 0.67 -2.09
C GLY A 130 -13.44 0.86 -3.57
N LEU A 131 -12.58 1.53 -4.36
CA LEU A 131 -12.83 1.76 -5.79
C LEU A 131 -12.85 0.42 -6.55
N ALA A 132 -11.83 -0.41 -6.37
CA ALA A 132 -11.74 -1.70 -7.04
C ALA A 132 -12.87 -2.66 -6.61
N GLN A 133 -13.30 -2.60 -5.35
CA GLN A 133 -14.42 -3.40 -4.84
C GLN A 133 -15.76 -2.98 -5.44
N ARG A 134 -16.05 -1.68 -5.50
CA ARG A 134 -17.29 -1.17 -6.11
C ARG A 134 -17.34 -1.50 -7.60
N VAL A 135 -16.24 -1.28 -8.31
CA VAL A 135 -16.07 -1.71 -9.72
C VAL A 135 -16.38 -3.19 -9.88
N GLN A 136 -15.85 -4.05 -9.00
CA GLN A 136 -16.12 -5.49 -9.05
C GLN A 136 -17.60 -5.83 -8.77
N GLY A 137 -18.25 -5.14 -7.83
CA GLY A 137 -19.67 -5.34 -7.51
C GLY A 137 -20.57 -5.01 -8.71
N ILE A 138 -20.28 -3.90 -9.39
CA ILE A 138 -20.96 -3.46 -10.60
C ILE A 138 -20.82 -4.51 -11.72
N VAL A 139 -19.60 -5.01 -11.95
CA VAL A 139 -19.35 -6.08 -12.94
C VAL A 139 -20.12 -7.36 -12.64
N LYS A 140 -20.23 -7.73 -11.36
CA LYS A 140 -20.94 -8.95 -10.94
C LYS A 140 -22.45 -8.88 -11.12
N ASN A 141 -23.04 -7.69 -10.94
CA ASN A 141 -24.48 -7.56 -10.77
C ASN A 141 -25.22 -7.05 -12.01
N GLU A 142 -24.58 -6.30 -12.91
CA GLU A 142 -25.35 -5.47 -13.87
C GLU A 142 -24.86 -5.49 -15.33
N GLY A 143 -23.85 -6.29 -15.68
CA GLY A 143 -23.30 -6.28 -17.04
C GLY A 143 -22.65 -4.92 -17.41
N PRO A 144 -22.34 -4.65 -18.70
CA PRO A 144 -21.72 -3.38 -19.10
C PRO A 144 -22.71 -2.22 -18.89
N LEU A 145 -22.50 -1.42 -17.85
CA LEU A 145 -23.52 -0.49 -17.35
C LEU A 145 -23.44 0.95 -17.91
N PRO A 146 -24.60 1.61 -18.15
CA PRO A 146 -24.70 3.04 -18.48
C PRO A 146 -24.43 4.00 -17.29
N ASN A 147 -24.71 3.60 -16.03
CA ASN A 147 -24.65 4.49 -14.85
C ASN A 147 -23.35 4.38 -14.03
N PHE A 148 -22.43 3.49 -14.45
CA PHE A 148 -21.13 3.30 -13.80
C PHE A 148 -20.34 4.61 -13.65
N PHE A 149 -20.48 5.49 -14.64
CA PHE A 149 -19.73 6.73 -14.70
C PHE A 149 -20.18 7.76 -13.68
N GLU A 150 -21.49 7.90 -13.43
CA GLU A 150 -21.98 8.81 -12.39
C GLU A 150 -21.53 8.34 -11.00
N GLU A 151 -21.64 7.05 -10.70
CA GLU A 151 -21.19 6.50 -9.42
C GLU A 151 -19.67 6.55 -9.24
N THR A 152 -18.89 6.31 -10.30
CA THR A 152 -17.43 6.33 -10.23
C THR A 152 -16.88 7.76 -10.23
N ASP A 153 -17.50 8.67 -10.96
CA ASP A 153 -17.19 10.09 -10.87
C ASP A 153 -17.57 10.62 -9.50
N GLU A 154 -18.69 10.22 -8.89
CA GLU A 154 -18.99 10.49 -7.48
C GLU A 154 -17.94 9.88 -6.53
N ILE A 155 -17.43 8.67 -6.76
CA ILE A 155 -16.37 8.06 -5.93
C ILE A 155 -15.06 8.86 -6.04
N ILE A 156 -14.70 9.29 -7.24
CA ILE A 156 -13.42 9.96 -7.49
C ILE A 156 -13.49 11.46 -7.20
N THR A 157 -14.64 12.10 -7.37
CA THR A 157 -14.91 13.47 -6.90
C THR A 157 -15.18 13.52 -5.39
N SER A 158 -15.75 12.48 -4.78
CA SER A 158 -15.81 12.35 -3.32
C SER A 158 -14.44 12.08 -2.70
N CYS A 159 -13.47 11.61 -3.48
CA CYS A 159 -12.05 11.77 -3.18
C CYS A 159 -11.63 13.25 -3.36
N LYS A 160 -12.22 14.14 -2.57
CA LYS A 160 -12.03 15.62 -2.52
C LYS A 160 -10.59 16.09 -2.27
N TRP A 161 -9.64 15.18 -2.26
CA TRP A 161 -8.22 15.40 -1.96
C TRP A 161 -7.32 15.19 -3.19
N ILE A 162 -7.86 14.77 -4.34
CA ILE A 162 -7.12 14.86 -5.61
C ILE A 162 -6.87 16.36 -5.86
N PRO A 163 -5.61 16.82 -5.91
CA PRO A 163 -5.33 18.23 -6.17
C PRO A 163 -5.97 18.66 -7.49
N ASP A 164 -6.59 19.83 -7.51
CA ASP A 164 -7.13 20.41 -8.73
C ASP A 164 -6.05 20.45 -9.82
N GLY A 165 -6.39 19.95 -11.00
CA GLY A 165 -5.46 19.90 -12.14
C GLY A 165 -4.37 18.83 -12.04
N LEU A 166 -4.48 17.85 -11.12
CA LEU A 166 -3.57 16.71 -11.11
C LEU A 166 -3.67 15.94 -12.44
N ASP A 167 -2.55 15.83 -13.12
CA ASP A 167 -2.42 15.09 -14.37
C ASP A 167 -1.93 13.66 -14.07
N PHE A 168 -2.84 12.69 -14.04
CA PHE A 168 -2.48 11.29 -13.82
C PHE A 168 -1.66 10.66 -14.96
N SER A 169 -1.61 11.27 -16.15
CA SER A 169 -0.75 10.78 -17.24
C SER A 169 0.74 10.96 -16.93
N GLN A 170 1.07 11.83 -15.96
CA GLN A 170 2.44 12.01 -15.48
C GLN A 170 2.91 10.87 -14.57
N CYS A 171 2.00 10.01 -14.10
CA CYS A 171 2.36 8.85 -13.30
C CYS A 171 2.98 7.76 -14.17
N ASP A 172 4.00 7.07 -13.67
CA ASP A 172 4.45 5.80 -14.25
C ASP A 172 3.44 4.67 -13.94
N TYR A 173 2.74 4.76 -12.79
CA TYR A 173 1.90 3.70 -12.26
C TYR A 173 0.59 4.22 -11.67
N TRP A 174 -0.53 3.62 -12.06
CA TRP A 174 -1.78 3.70 -11.30
C TRP A 174 -1.99 2.42 -10.54
N MET A 175 -2.22 2.54 -9.25
CA MET A 175 -2.21 1.42 -8.31
C MET A 175 -3.55 1.30 -7.61
N PHE A 176 -4.17 0.13 -7.70
CA PHE A 176 -5.50 -0.15 -7.20
C PHE A 176 -5.38 -1.29 -6.18
N PRO A 177 -5.29 -0.97 -4.88
CA PRO A 177 -5.45 -1.97 -3.84
C PRO A 177 -6.83 -2.59 -3.97
N HIS A 178 -6.93 -3.89 -3.75
CA HIS A 178 -8.19 -4.60 -3.82
C HIS A 178 -8.24 -5.68 -2.76
N CYS A 179 -9.37 -5.76 -2.07
CA CYS A 179 -9.63 -6.83 -1.12
C CYS A 179 -10.86 -7.61 -1.57
N SER A 180 -10.67 -8.91 -1.77
CA SER A 180 -11.76 -9.87 -1.90
C SER A 180 -11.38 -11.15 -1.19
N ASP A 181 -12.37 -11.79 -0.57
CA ASP A 181 -12.21 -13.06 0.14
C ASP A 181 -11.14 -12.96 1.23
N ASP A 182 -11.18 -11.86 2.00
CA ASP A 182 -10.24 -11.50 3.07
C ASP A 182 -8.76 -11.45 2.64
N HIS A 183 -8.49 -11.23 1.34
CA HIS A 183 -7.14 -11.18 0.79
C HIS A 183 -6.89 -9.90 -0.01
N TYR A 184 -5.81 -9.19 0.35
CA TYR A 184 -5.37 -7.98 -0.33
C TYR A 184 -4.41 -8.26 -1.49
N ARG A 185 -4.69 -7.63 -2.62
CA ARG A 185 -3.94 -7.65 -3.87
C ARG A 185 -3.71 -6.23 -4.36
N MET A 186 -2.76 -6.05 -5.27
CA MET A 186 -2.54 -4.78 -5.95
C MET A 186 -2.58 -4.97 -7.47
N TYR A 187 -3.47 -4.23 -8.12
CA TYR A 187 -3.46 -4.08 -9.59
C TYR A 187 -2.71 -2.83 -9.96
N VAL A 188 -1.87 -2.92 -11.00
CA VAL A 188 -1.11 -1.78 -11.48
C VAL A 188 -1.32 -1.60 -12.97
N VAL A 189 -1.82 -0.42 -13.37
CA VAL A 189 -1.68 0.05 -14.75
C VAL A 189 -0.28 0.66 -14.86
N ASN A 190 0.64 -0.09 -15.47
CA ASN A 190 2.03 0.29 -15.63
C ASN A 190 2.18 1.03 -16.96
N LEU A 191 2.00 2.35 -16.91
CA LEU A 191 2.07 3.23 -18.08
C LEU A 191 3.48 3.24 -18.67
N LYS A 192 4.50 3.20 -17.81
CA LYS A 192 5.91 3.15 -18.21
C LYS A 192 6.26 1.95 -19.08
N ASN A 193 5.80 0.76 -18.71
CA ASN A 193 6.10 -0.49 -19.42
C ASN A 193 4.95 -0.99 -20.31
N LYS A 194 3.87 -0.19 -20.44
CA LYS A 194 2.68 -0.49 -21.24
C LYS A 194 2.08 -1.88 -20.97
N ARG A 195 1.82 -2.15 -19.69
CA ARG A 195 1.29 -3.45 -19.24
C ARG A 195 0.45 -3.33 -17.98
N TYR A 196 -0.25 -4.40 -17.64
CA TYR A 196 -0.90 -4.55 -16.35
C TYR A 196 -0.06 -5.46 -15.47
N ASP A 197 0.34 -5.01 -14.29
CA ASP A 197 0.97 -5.87 -13.29
C ASP A 197 -0.07 -6.34 -12.26
N TYR A 198 -0.13 -7.65 -12.04
CA TYR A 198 -0.85 -8.27 -10.94
C TYR A 198 0.14 -8.63 -9.83
N LEU A 199 -0.02 -8.00 -8.68
CA LEU A 199 0.85 -8.17 -7.51
C LEU A 199 0.05 -8.84 -6.39
N ASP A 200 0.34 -10.10 -6.15
CA ASP A 200 -0.27 -10.93 -5.12
C ASP A 200 0.82 -11.66 -4.36
N SER A 201 0.84 -11.51 -3.04
CA SER A 201 1.83 -12.13 -2.15
C SER A 201 1.44 -13.54 -1.72
N LEU A 202 0.17 -13.94 -1.83
CA LEU A 202 -0.32 -15.26 -1.40
C LEU A 202 -0.53 -16.21 -2.58
N TYR A 203 -1.18 -15.74 -3.65
CA TYR A 203 -1.49 -16.52 -4.85
C TYR A 203 -0.94 -15.85 -6.13
N PRO A 204 0.40 -15.68 -6.25
CA PRO A 204 1.02 -14.97 -7.38
C PRO A 204 0.78 -15.61 -8.75
N ASP A 205 0.32 -16.86 -8.79
CA ASP A 205 0.09 -17.61 -10.01
C ASP A 205 -1.37 -17.57 -10.49
N ASP A 206 -2.32 -17.14 -9.64
CA ASP A 206 -3.77 -17.19 -9.91
C ASP A 206 -4.28 -15.82 -10.38
N LEU A 207 -4.26 -15.59 -11.69
CA LEU A 207 -4.95 -14.44 -12.28
C LEU A 207 -6.43 -14.80 -12.46
N ASP A 208 -7.29 -14.29 -11.58
CA ASP A 208 -8.75 -14.43 -11.69
C ASP A 208 -9.24 -13.74 -12.96
N SER A 209 -10.10 -14.42 -13.72
CA SER A 209 -10.76 -13.87 -14.90
C SER A 209 -11.63 -12.64 -14.56
N LYS A 210 -12.15 -12.57 -13.32
CA LYS A 210 -12.86 -11.40 -12.79
C LYS A 210 -11.94 -10.17 -12.66
N PHE A 211 -10.62 -10.36 -12.58
CA PHE A 211 -9.66 -9.26 -12.45
C PHE A 211 -9.40 -8.54 -13.77
N ARG A 212 -9.48 -9.24 -14.91
CA ARG A 212 -9.39 -8.58 -16.23
C ARG A 212 -10.49 -7.54 -16.40
N ALA A 213 -11.72 -7.89 -16.01
CA ALA A 213 -12.86 -6.99 -16.08
C ALA A 213 -12.70 -5.74 -15.18
N VAL A 214 -12.12 -5.89 -13.98
CA VAL A 214 -11.84 -4.75 -13.08
C VAL A 214 -10.84 -3.79 -13.71
N ALA A 215 -9.77 -4.30 -14.30
CA ALA A 215 -8.75 -3.47 -14.94
C ALA A 215 -9.20 -2.85 -16.26
N ASP A 216 -9.96 -3.57 -17.09
CA ASP A 216 -10.58 -3.00 -18.30
C ASP A 216 -11.50 -1.82 -17.93
N MET A 217 -12.24 -1.92 -16.82
CA MET A 217 -13.09 -0.85 -16.30
C MET A 217 -12.28 0.33 -15.73
N VAL A 218 -11.22 0.06 -14.97
CA VAL A 218 -10.32 1.09 -14.43
C VAL A 218 -9.67 1.87 -15.57
N VAL A 219 -9.23 1.17 -16.60
CA VAL A 219 -8.69 1.75 -17.84
C VAL A 219 -9.74 2.59 -18.52
N ARG A 220 -10.95 2.06 -18.71
CA ARG A 220 -12.06 2.77 -19.36
C ARG A 220 -12.41 4.05 -18.61
N TYR A 221 -12.52 3.97 -17.28
CA TYR A 221 -12.69 5.14 -16.43
C TYR A 221 -11.58 6.17 -16.67
N ALA A 222 -10.33 5.71 -16.66
CA ALA A 222 -9.19 6.60 -16.85
C ALA A 222 -9.16 7.25 -18.24
N THR A 223 -9.40 6.49 -19.32
CA THR A 223 -9.44 7.03 -20.69
C THR A 223 -10.59 8.01 -20.90
N GLU A 224 -11.74 7.73 -20.29
CA GLU A 224 -12.94 8.51 -20.51
C GLU A 224 -12.98 9.75 -19.62
N TYR A 225 -12.50 9.73 -18.37
CA TYR A 225 -12.73 10.84 -17.43
C TYR A 225 -11.47 11.55 -16.94
N ILE A 226 -10.27 10.99 -17.07
CA ILE A 226 -9.04 11.74 -16.78
C ILE A 226 -8.70 12.56 -18.03
N PRO A 227 -8.86 13.91 -18.01
CA PRO A 227 -8.72 14.71 -19.22
C PRO A 227 -7.33 14.63 -19.86
N ALA A 228 -6.31 14.29 -19.08
CA ALA A 228 -4.96 14.07 -19.58
C ALA A 228 -4.76 12.73 -20.29
N CYS A 229 -5.48 11.68 -19.89
CA CYS A 229 -5.50 10.41 -20.60
C CYS A 229 -6.25 10.50 -21.94
N ARG A 230 -7.04 11.57 -22.14
CA ARG A 230 -7.58 11.93 -23.45
C ARG A 230 -6.54 12.62 -24.36
N LYS A 231 -5.46 13.17 -23.80
CA LYS A 231 -4.41 13.89 -24.55
C LYS A 231 -3.29 12.98 -25.04
N GLU A 232 -2.93 11.95 -24.27
CA GLU A 232 -2.10 10.84 -24.77
C GLU A 232 -2.97 9.59 -24.91
N PRO A 233 -3.25 9.12 -26.15
CA PRO A 233 -4.01 7.91 -26.35
C PRO A 233 -3.14 6.70 -25.99
N PHE A 234 -3.06 6.38 -24.70
CA PHE A 234 -2.59 5.08 -24.27
C PHE A 234 -3.50 4.03 -24.91
N LYS A 235 -2.91 3.20 -25.76
CA LYS A 235 -3.59 2.05 -26.36
C LYS A 235 -3.65 0.91 -25.36
N PHE A 236 -4.48 1.07 -24.35
CA PHE A 236 -4.63 0.14 -23.25
C PHE A 236 -5.06 -1.26 -23.70
N GLU A 237 -5.71 -1.36 -24.85
CA GLU A 237 -6.03 -2.62 -25.53
C GLU A 237 -4.79 -3.42 -25.97
N GLU A 238 -3.64 -2.76 -26.16
CA GLU A 238 -2.38 -3.41 -26.51
C GLU A 238 -1.59 -3.87 -25.26
N PHE A 239 -2.00 -3.43 -24.05
CA PHE A 239 -1.29 -3.75 -22.81
C PHE A 239 -1.48 -5.23 -22.45
N LYS A 240 -0.37 -5.88 -22.07
CA LYS A 240 -0.39 -7.29 -21.66
C LYS A 240 -0.46 -7.44 -20.15
N TRP A 241 -1.08 -8.53 -19.69
CA TRP A 241 -1.07 -8.91 -18.29
C TRP A 241 0.23 -9.62 -17.91
N VAL A 242 0.88 -9.14 -16.85
CA VAL A 242 2.07 -9.75 -16.27
C VAL A 242 1.84 -10.07 -14.80
N ARG A 243 2.08 -11.34 -14.45
CA ARG A 243 2.08 -11.82 -13.07
C ARG A 243 3.49 -11.68 -12.52
N GLN A 244 3.63 -11.03 -11.38
CA GLN A 244 4.94 -10.81 -10.77
C GLN A 244 5.23 -11.92 -9.77
N ARG A 245 5.95 -12.94 -10.24
CA ARG A 245 6.36 -14.09 -9.42
C ARG A 245 7.53 -13.71 -8.52
N GLY A 246 7.50 -14.13 -7.26
CA GLY A 246 8.68 -14.11 -6.39
C GLY A 246 8.57 -13.28 -5.11
N VAL A 247 7.49 -12.52 -4.93
CA VAL A 247 7.11 -12.00 -3.61
C VAL A 247 6.11 -12.98 -3.00
N ARG A 248 6.48 -13.63 -1.89
CA ARG A 248 5.60 -14.60 -1.22
C ARG A 248 5.50 -14.31 0.28
N GLN A 249 4.28 -14.31 0.78
CA GLN A 249 3.99 -14.30 2.21
C GLN A 249 4.00 -15.73 2.78
N ARG A 250 4.27 -15.88 4.09
CA ARG A 250 4.36 -17.18 4.79
C ARG A 250 3.06 -17.62 5.50
N GLY A 251 1.95 -16.91 5.30
CA GLY A 251 0.64 -17.20 5.88
C GLY A 251 -0.42 -16.24 5.34
N GLY A 252 -1.68 -16.33 5.78
CA GLY A 252 -2.78 -15.53 5.21
C GLY A 252 -2.89 -14.08 5.71
N ILE A 253 -2.08 -13.66 6.69
CA ILE A 253 -2.36 -12.46 7.51
C ILE A 253 -1.68 -11.19 6.98
N ASP A 254 -0.56 -11.32 6.28
CA ASP A 254 0.31 -10.19 5.95
C ASP A 254 -0.03 -9.49 4.62
N CYS A 255 -1.06 -9.93 3.90
CA CYS A 255 -1.37 -9.48 2.54
C CYS A 255 -1.61 -7.96 2.45
N GLY A 256 -2.20 -7.36 3.48
CA GLY A 256 -2.36 -5.91 3.57
C GLY A 256 -1.03 -5.16 3.67
N VAL A 257 -0.07 -5.69 4.44
CA VAL A 257 1.28 -5.09 4.55
C VAL A 257 2.07 -5.27 3.25
N PHE A 258 1.96 -6.41 2.59
CA PHE A 258 2.53 -6.62 1.26
C PHE A 258 1.94 -5.66 0.23
N THR A 259 0.63 -5.44 0.26
CA THR A 259 -0.07 -4.46 -0.60
C THR A 259 0.45 -3.04 -0.38
N MET A 260 0.65 -2.62 0.88
CA MET A 260 1.28 -1.32 1.19
C MET A 260 2.76 -1.25 0.76
N ASN A 261 3.49 -2.37 0.79
CA ASN A 261 4.86 -2.43 0.25
C ASN A 261 4.88 -2.31 -1.27
N PHE A 262 3.95 -2.95 -1.97
CA PHE A 262 3.79 -2.76 -3.42
C PHE A 262 3.50 -1.29 -3.74
N ALA A 263 2.57 -0.66 -3.00
CA ALA A 263 2.24 0.75 -3.15
C ALA A 263 3.47 1.66 -3.02
N GLU A 264 4.35 1.41 -2.05
CA GLU A 264 5.51 2.27 -1.82
C GLU A 264 6.73 1.94 -2.70
N PHE A 265 6.99 0.67 -2.97
CA PHE A 265 8.28 0.22 -3.51
C PHE A 265 8.22 -0.31 -4.93
N TRP A 266 7.03 -0.60 -5.48
CA TRP A 266 6.94 -1.07 -6.86
C TRP A 266 7.44 0.01 -7.84
N ASP A 267 8.33 -0.42 -8.73
CA ASP A 267 8.96 0.38 -9.77
C ASP A 267 8.89 -0.30 -11.15
N GLY A 268 7.97 -1.25 -11.31
CA GLY A 268 7.78 -2.01 -12.53
C GLY A 268 8.67 -3.24 -12.67
N LYS A 269 9.44 -3.64 -11.64
CA LYS A 269 10.21 -4.89 -11.65
C LYS A 269 10.31 -5.52 -10.26
N LEU A 270 10.52 -6.83 -10.24
CA LEU A 270 10.81 -7.56 -9.02
C LEU A 270 12.26 -7.30 -8.58
N HIS A 271 12.45 -6.59 -7.47
CA HIS A 271 13.78 -6.45 -6.87
C HIS A 271 14.10 -7.65 -5.95
N PRO A 272 15.35 -8.16 -5.92
CA PRO A 272 15.76 -9.22 -4.99
C PRO A 272 15.44 -8.90 -3.51
N ALA A 273 15.53 -7.62 -3.15
CA ALA A 273 15.12 -7.08 -1.85
C ALA A 273 13.70 -7.47 -1.43
N MET A 274 12.76 -7.54 -2.38
CA MET A 274 11.34 -7.84 -2.12
C MET A 274 11.13 -9.26 -1.61
N ARG A 275 12.04 -10.20 -1.94
CA ARG A 275 12.00 -11.59 -1.43
C ARG A 275 12.21 -11.66 0.09
N ASN A 276 12.81 -10.63 0.68
CA ASN A 276 13.08 -10.53 2.11
C ASN A 276 12.02 -9.73 2.88
N TRP A 277 10.92 -9.31 2.25
CA TRP A 277 9.87 -8.54 2.91
C TRP A 277 9.21 -9.29 4.06
N GLN A 278 8.97 -10.60 3.90
CA GLN A 278 8.38 -11.40 4.99
C GLN A 278 9.23 -11.37 6.26
N ARG A 279 10.57 -11.38 6.15
CA ARG A 279 11.48 -11.33 7.30
C ARG A 279 11.40 -10.00 8.05
N GLN A 280 10.98 -8.93 7.37
CA GLN A 280 10.92 -7.57 7.89
C GLN A 280 9.48 -7.12 8.16
N ILE A 281 8.50 -8.02 8.09
CA ILE A 281 7.09 -7.63 8.07
C ILE A 281 6.66 -6.92 9.36
N ASN A 282 7.18 -7.35 10.51
CA ASN A 282 6.89 -6.75 11.80
C ASN A 282 7.52 -5.36 11.94
N GLN A 283 8.78 -5.21 11.53
CA GLN A 283 9.42 -3.90 11.45
C GLN A 283 8.63 -2.98 10.52
N ARG A 284 8.14 -3.51 9.40
CA ARG A 284 7.36 -2.74 8.45
C ARG A 284 6.02 -2.28 9.02
N ARG A 285 5.35 -3.15 9.79
CA ARG A 285 4.14 -2.78 10.54
C ARG A 285 4.43 -1.62 11.50
N ASP A 286 5.52 -1.70 12.28
CA ASP A 286 5.94 -0.60 13.17
C ASP A 286 6.18 0.70 12.39
N GLU A 287 6.89 0.63 11.26
CA GLU A 287 7.19 1.78 10.41
C GLU A 287 5.91 2.45 9.88
N ILE A 288 4.92 1.67 9.43
CA ILE A 288 3.65 2.20 8.94
C ILE A 288 2.86 2.86 10.08
N THR A 289 2.75 2.20 11.24
CA THR A 289 2.11 2.79 12.43
C THR A 289 2.73 4.14 12.78
N LEU A 290 4.06 4.18 12.92
CA LEU A 290 4.76 5.42 13.25
C LEU A 290 4.63 6.48 12.17
N THR A 291 4.66 6.09 10.89
CA THR A 291 4.53 7.01 9.75
C THR A 291 3.18 7.73 9.77
N LEU A 292 2.11 7.02 10.09
CA LEU A 292 0.76 7.60 10.16
C LEU A 292 0.59 8.41 11.45
N LEU A 293 0.87 7.81 12.62
CA LEU A 293 0.57 8.43 13.91
C LEU A 293 1.46 9.62 14.25
N LEU A 294 2.72 9.59 13.82
CA LEU A 294 3.67 10.70 14.01
C LEU A 294 3.73 11.65 12.81
N ASN A 295 2.80 11.52 11.86
CA ASN A 295 2.71 12.44 10.74
C ASN A 295 2.34 13.85 11.23
N LYS A 296 2.98 14.88 10.68
CA LYS A 296 2.65 16.29 10.94
C LYS A 296 1.22 16.67 10.50
N GLU A 297 0.62 15.92 9.59
CA GLU A 297 -0.76 16.10 9.11
C GLU A 297 -1.79 15.40 9.99
N ASN A 298 -1.35 14.60 10.97
CA ASN A 298 -2.24 14.03 11.97
C ASN A 298 -2.71 15.16 12.90
N SER A 299 -3.99 15.54 12.80
CA SER A 299 -4.58 16.63 13.59
C SER A 299 -4.62 16.32 15.08
N VAL A 300 -4.56 15.04 15.47
CA VAL A 300 -4.49 14.59 16.87
C VAL A 300 -3.08 14.21 17.33
N LEU A 301 -2.03 14.59 16.57
CA LEU A 301 -0.63 14.23 16.83
C LEU A 301 -0.18 14.52 18.27
N GLU A 302 -0.44 15.73 18.78
CA GLU A 302 0.03 16.13 20.10
C GLU A 302 -0.70 15.37 21.22
N GLU A 303 -1.98 15.06 21.02
CA GLU A 303 -2.75 14.22 21.93
C GLU A 303 -2.22 12.78 21.93
N VAL A 304 -1.93 12.21 20.75
CA VAL A 304 -1.33 10.88 20.60
C VAL A 304 0.02 10.81 21.31
N LYS A 305 0.91 11.79 21.10
CA LYS A 305 2.22 11.83 21.79
C LYS A 305 2.05 11.87 23.30
N LYS A 306 1.19 12.77 23.80
CA LYS A 306 0.93 12.93 25.24
C LYS A 306 0.40 11.63 25.85
N LYS A 307 -0.68 11.07 25.29
CA LYS A 307 -1.31 9.85 25.83
C LYS A 307 -0.40 8.63 25.72
N SER A 308 0.42 8.54 24.67
CA SER A 308 1.39 7.45 24.53
C SER A 308 2.41 7.46 25.66
N LEU A 309 2.96 8.64 26.00
CA LEU A 309 3.91 8.77 27.10
C LEU A 309 3.27 8.55 28.48
N GLU A 310 2.01 8.98 28.66
CA GLU A 310 1.24 8.70 29.87
C GLU A 310 0.92 7.21 30.03
N PHE A 311 0.62 6.52 28.93
CA PHE A 311 0.41 5.08 28.91
C PHE A 311 1.69 4.34 29.29
N ASP A 312 2.82 4.75 28.73
CA ASP A 312 4.12 4.10 28.98
C ASP A 312 4.51 4.11 30.45
N ARG A 313 4.34 5.25 31.12
CA ARG A 313 4.62 5.41 32.55
C ARG A 313 3.73 4.59 33.47
N LYS A 314 2.60 4.06 32.97
CA LYS A 314 1.69 3.21 33.74
C LYS A 314 1.98 1.72 33.56
N VAL A 315 2.76 1.37 32.54
CA VAL A 315 3.11 -0.02 32.20
C VAL A 315 4.48 -0.40 32.78
N ASP A 316 5.34 0.58 33.09
CA ASP A 316 6.54 0.43 33.94
C ASP A 316 6.18 0.33 35.44
#